data_AF-A0A7C7YFL3-F1
#
_entry.id   AF-A0A7C7YFL3-F1
#
_cell.length_a   1.000
_cell.length_b   1.000
_cell.length_c   1.000
_cell.angle_alpha   90.00
_cell.angle_beta   90.00
_cell.angle_gamma   90.00
#
_symmetry.space_group_name_H-M   'P 1'
#
loop_
_entity.id
_entity.type
_entity.pdbx_description
1 polymer ?
#
loop_
_entity_poly.entity_id
_entity_poly.type
_entity_poly.pdbx_seq_one_letter_code
_entity_poly.pdbx_strand_id
1 'polypeptide(L)' 'MLAQALELAREIAANPSPQLIMTKQLLSQNGADTDFTAIQERESALLRECWKTPEHKEAVNAFIEKRTPKFR' A
#
# COMPACT_ATOMS: atom_id res chain seq x y z
N MET A 1 2.25 8.91 -24.77
CA MET A 1 1.14 8.44 -23.92
C MET A 1 1.28 6.98 -23.50
N LEU A 2 1.31 5.99 -24.41
CA LEU A 2 1.44 4.57 -24.00
C LEU A 2 2.72 4.28 -23.18
N ALA A 3 3.87 4.77 -23.61
CA ALA A 3 5.14 4.56 -22.89
C ALA A 3 5.08 5.07 -21.44
N GLN A 4 4.48 6.23 -21.21
CA GLN A 4 4.31 6.84 -19.88
C GLN A 4 3.32 6.05 -19.02
N ALA A 5 2.22 5.57 -19.60
CA ALA A 5 1.25 4.73 -18.90
C ALA A 5 1.89 3.41 -18.44
N LEU A 6 2.74 2.81 -19.27
CA LEU A 6 3.48 1.60 -18.92
C LEU A 6 4.54 1.84 -17.83
N GLU A 7 5.17 3.02 -17.82
CA GLU A 7 6.10 3.38 -16.75
C GLU A 7 5.38 3.47 -15.41
N LEU A 8 4.27 4.20 -15.35
CA LEU A 8 3.45 4.29 -14.14
C LEU A 8 2.94 2.91 -13.70
N ALA A 9 2.52 2.07 -14.64
CA ALA A 9 2.07 0.71 -14.33
C ALA A 9 3.19 -0.13 -13.69
N ARG A 10 4.44 0.02 -14.14
CA ARG A 10 5.61 -0.64 -13.54
C ARG A 10 5.87 -0.15 -12.11
N GLU A 11 5.80 1.17 -11.89
CA GLU A 11 5.95 1.74 -10.55
C GLU A 11 4.90 1.21 -9.58
N ILE A 12 3.63 1.17 -10.00
CA ILE A 12 2.56 0.60 -9.18
C ILE A 12 2.82 -0.89 -8.93
N ALA A 13 3.12 -1.67 -9.97
CA ALA A 13 3.34 -3.12 -9.88
C ALA A 13 4.58 -3.51 -9.05
N ALA A 14 5.51 -2.57 -8.81
CA ALA A 14 6.66 -2.80 -7.93
C ALA A 14 6.29 -2.83 -6.43
N ASN A 15 5.03 -2.53 -6.08
CA ASN A 15 4.52 -2.53 -4.70
C ASN A 15 3.73 -3.81 -4.40
N PRO A 16 3.55 -4.19 -3.12
CA PRO A 16 2.88 -5.42 -2.79
C PRO A 16 1.36 -5.33 -3.00
N SER A 17 0.82 -6.33 -3.72
CA SER A 17 -0.59 -6.36 -4.14
C SER A 17 -1.60 -6.17 -3.01
N PRO A 18 -1.48 -6.83 -1.83
CA PRO A 18 -2.44 -6.65 -0.74
C PRO A 18 -2.52 -5.19 -0.26
N GLN A 19 -1.38 -4.53 -0.11
CA GLN A 19 -1.31 -3.15 0.37
C GLN A 19 -1.82 -2.16 -0.67
N LEU A 20 -1.57 -2.37 -1.96
CA LEU A 20 -2.16 -1.56 -3.03
C LEU A 20 -3.70 -1.62 -3.00
N ILE A 21 -4.26 -2.81 -2.77
CA ILE A 21 -5.71 -3.00 -2.63
C ILE A 21 -6.22 -2.25 -1.39
N MET A 22 -5.54 -2.41 -0.24
CA MET A 22 -5.90 -1.70 1.00
C MET A 22 -5.86 -0.17 0.83
N THR A 23 -4.81 0.37 0.23
CA THR A 23 -4.71 1.80 -0.07
C THR A 23 -5.84 2.26 -0.99
N LYS A 24 -6.14 1.51 -2.05
CA LYS A 24 -7.24 1.87 -2.96
C LYS A 24 -8.61 1.82 -2.28
N GLN A 25 -8.82 0.86 -1.39
CA GLN A 25 -10.02 0.78 -0.56
C GLN A 25 -10.16 2.04 0.33
N LEU A 26 -9.10 2.42 1.05
CA LEU A 26 -9.10 3.59 1.91
C LEU A 26 -9.35 4.87 1.12
N LEU A 27 -8.70 5.06 -0.04
CA LEU A 27 -8.96 6.22 -0.91
C LEU A 27 -10.43 6.31 -1.32
N SER A 28 -11.05 5.17 -1.65
CA SER A 28 -12.46 5.12 -2.06
C SER A 28 -13.42 5.38 -0.90
N GLN A 29 -13.10 4.90 0.30
CA GLN A 29 -13.95 5.01 1.48
C GLN A 29 -13.79 6.35 2.21
N ASN A 30 -12.59 6.92 2.22
CA ASN A 30 -12.26 8.10 3.01
C ASN A 30 -12.32 9.40 2.19
N GLY A 31 -12.23 9.32 0.85
CA GLY A 31 -11.97 10.49 0.00
C GLY A 31 -13.02 11.62 0.04
N ALA A 32 -14.25 11.32 0.46
CA ALA A 32 -15.31 12.32 0.64
C ALA A 32 -15.91 12.30 2.06
N ASP A 33 -15.30 11.55 2.98
CA ASP A 33 -15.80 11.42 4.34
C ASP A 33 -15.30 12.59 5.20
N THR A 34 -16.19 13.11 6.05
CA THR A 34 -15.91 14.24 6.95
C THR A 34 -15.69 13.80 8.39
N ASP A 35 -15.99 12.55 8.72
CA ASP A 35 -15.75 11.98 10.05
C ASP A 35 -14.30 11.48 10.18
N PHE A 36 -13.45 12.35 10.71
CA PHE A 36 -12.04 12.04 10.93
C PHE A 36 -11.79 10.87 11.87
N THR A 37 -12.66 10.66 12.87
CA THR A 37 -12.51 9.55 13.80
C THR A 37 -12.76 8.23 13.06
N ALA A 38 -13.83 8.15 12.29
CA ALA A 38 -14.13 6.97 11.49
C ALA A 38 -13.07 6.71 10.40
N ILE A 39 -12.49 7.76 9.79
CA ILE A 39 -11.36 7.64 8.85
C ILE A 39 -10.16 6.98 9.54
N GLN A 40 -9.74 7.53 10.69
CA GLN A 40 -8.57 7.04 11.41
C GLN A 40 -8.75 5.61 11.92
N GLU A 41 -9.96 5.24 12.33
CA GLU A 41 -10.27 3.87 12.76
C GLU A 41 -10.09 2.85 11.62
N ARG A 42 -10.60 3.16 10.42
CA ARG A 42 -10.42 2.32 9.22
C ARG A 42 -8.95 2.17 8.83
N GLU A 43 -8.22 3.28 8.80
CA GLU A 43 -6.78 3.29 8.48
C GLU A 43 -6.00 2.46 9.50
N SER A 44 -6.27 2.66 10.79
CA SER A 44 -5.61 1.92 11.86
C SER A 44 -5.92 0.43 11.81
N ALA A 45 -7.14 0.04 11.45
CA ALA A 45 -7.51 -1.35 11.28
C ALA A 45 -6.71 -2.02 10.16
N LEU A 46 -6.65 -1.41 8.97
CA LEU A 46 -5.87 -1.96 7.86
C LEU A 46 -4.36 -1.91 8.09
N LEU A 47 -3.86 -0.92 8.81
CA LEU A 47 -2.44 -0.85 9.19
C LEU A 47 -2.05 -2.01 10.12
N ARG A 48 -2.90 -2.36 11.10
CA ARG A 48 -2.67 -3.54 11.96
C ARG A 48 -2.66 -4.84 11.19
N GLU A 49 -3.49 -4.98 10.15
CA GLU A 49 -3.43 -6.14 9.27
C GLU A 49 -2.17 -6.14 8.40
N CYS A 50 -1.77 -4.99 7.86
CA CYS A 50 -0.53 -4.83 7.09
C CYS A 50 0.68 -5.39 7.85
N TRP A 51 0.83 -5.05 9.12
CA TRP A 51 1.98 -5.48 9.95
C TRP A 51 2.13 -6.99 10.08
N LYS A 52 1.05 -7.75 9.90
CA LYS A 52 1.06 -9.22 10.00
C LYS A 52 1.54 -9.88 8.70
N THR A 53 1.48 -9.16 7.57
CA THR A 53 1.75 -9.72 6.24
C THR A 53 3.24 -10.00 5.99
N PRO A 54 3.58 -11.04 5.20
CA PRO A 54 4.95 -11.26 4.73
C PRO A 54 5.51 -10.08 3.94
N GLU A 55 4.69 -9.41 3.14
CA GLU A 55 5.07 -8.29 2.30
C GLU A 55 5.55 -7.10 3.13
N HIS A 56 4.86 -6.80 4.24
CA HIS A 56 5.31 -5.75 5.15
C HIS A 56 6.66 -6.07 5.80
N LYS A 57 6.84 -7.33 6.26
CA LYS A 57 8.12 -7.77 6.84
C LYS A 57 9.26 -7.64 5.82
N GLU A 58 9.00 -8.06 4.58
CA GLU A 58 9.97 -7.93 3.49
C GLU A 58 10.28 -6.47 3.16
N ALA A 59 9.28 -5.59 3.09
CA ALA A 59 9.49 -4.17 2.84
C ALA A 59 10.38 -3.53 3.91
N VAL A 60 10.12 -3.83 5.19
CA VAL A 60 10.93 -3.35 6.32
C VAL A 60 12.35 -3.88 6.25
N ASN A 61 12.53 -5.19 6.04
CA ASN A 61 13.85 -5.79 5.94
C ASN A 61 14.65 -5.23 4.76
N ALA A 62 14.03 -5.14 3.58
CA ALA A 62 14.66 -4.59 2.39
C ALA A 62 15.08 -3.13 2.57
N PHE A 63 14.26 -2.33 3.26
CA PHE A 63 14.58 -0.95 3.60
C PHE A 63 15.81 -0.86 4.53
N ILE A 64 15.83 -1.66 5.62
CA ILE A 64 16.96 -1.71 6.56
C ILE A 64 18.25 -2.17 5.85
N GLU A 65 18.14 -3.17 4.99
CA GLU A 65 19.26 -3.74 4.22
C GLU A 65 19.63 -2.90 2.99
N LYS A 66 18.91 -1.81 2.70
CA LYS A 66 19.09 -0.92 1.53
C LYS A 66 19.09 -1.67 0.19
N ARG A 67 18.22 -2.67 0.06
CA ARG A 67 18.02 -3.45 -1.17
C ARG A 67 16.62 -3.26 -1.72
N THR A 68 16.42 -3.60 -2.99
CA THR A 68 15.07 -3.67 -3.57
C THR A 68 14.25 -4.77 -2.89
N PRO A 69 13.02 -4.48 -2.43
CA PRO A 69 12.13 -5.50 -1.87
C PRO A 69 11.66 -6.46 -2.97
N LYS A 70 11.41 -7.72 -2.58
CA LYS A 70 10.90 -8.76 -3.47
C LYS A 70 9.52 -9.21 -2.97
N PHE A 71 8.49 -8.61 -3.53
CA PHE A 71 7.11 -9.04 -3.32
C PHE A 71 6.79 -10.23 -4.24
N ARG A 72 5.95 -11.15 -3.76
CA ARG A 72 5.54 -12.36 -4.49
C ARG A 72 4.48 -12.06 -5.54
#